data_AF-A0AA38F5T5-F1
#
_entry.id   AF-A0AA38F5T5-F1
#
_cell.length_a   1.000
_cell.length_b   1.000
_cell.length_c   1.000
_cell.angle_alpha   90.00
_cell.angle_beta   90.00
_cell.angle_gamma   90.00
#
_symmetry.space_group_name_H-M   'P 1'
#
loop_
_entity.id
_entity.type
_entity.pdbx_description
1 polymer ?
#
loop_
_entity_poly.entity_id
_entity_poly.type
_entity_poly.pdbx_seq_one_letter_code
_entity_poly.pdbx_strand_id
1 'polypeptide(L)'
;MFVEELKSCGRMEITSQNPQWQMKDMPGLRVMNDMLILPIGEFLIIDDVKQGTVGWKYARESTLSPFLYRPAEALGNRFRVLAPKKIPRMYHSTANVLPDGQVLVGGSNSNFGYRFSGVAFPTELRMEA
;
A
#
# COMPACT_ATOMS: atom_id res chain seq x y z
N MET A 1 9.70 -19.53 -5.47
CA MET A 1 8.64 -19.55 -4.45
C MET A 1 8.44 -18.12 -3.99
N PHE A 2 7.20 -17.62 -3.92
CA PHE A 2 6.91 -16.30 -3.34
C PHE A 2 6.53 -16.51 -1.88
N VAL A 3 7.05 -15.67 -0.99
CA VAL A 3 6.74 -15.73 0.44
C VAL A 3 5.43 -14.98 0.66
N GLU A 4 4.57 -15.51 1.53
CA GLU A 4 3.35 -14.82 1.93
C GLU A 4 3.67 -13.68 2.89
N GLU A 5 3.12 -12.50 2.64
CA GLU A 5 3.45 -11.29 3.40
C GLU A 5 2.63 -11.15 4.68
N LEU A 6 3.09 -10.28 5.57
CA LEU A 6 2.41 -10.06 6.84
C LEU A 6 1.19 -9.14 6.69
N LYS A 7 0.27 -9.30 7.64
CA LYS A 7 -0.84 -8.36 7.87
C LYS A 7 -0.65 -7.53 9.14
N SER A 8 0.46 -7.68 9.85
CA SER A 8 0.68 -6.97 11.11
C SER A 8 0.84 -5.46 10.91
N CYS A 9 0.20 -4.69 11.78
CA CYS A 9 0.27 -3.24 11.80
C CYS A 9 0.43 -2.77 13.25
N GLY A 10 1.54 -2.09 13.53
CA GLY A 10 1.85 -1.51 14.84
C GLY A 10 1.53 -0.02 14.88
N ARG A 11 0.92 0.43 15.98
CA ARG A 11 0.83 1.85 16.34
C ARG A 11 1.50 2.07 17.70
N MET A 12 2.26 3.13 17.83
CA MET A 12 2.84 3.56 19.10
C MET A 12 2.59 5.06 19.30
N GLU A 13 2.31 5.45 20.52
CA GLU A 13 2.41 6.84 20.96
C GLU A 13 3.77 7.05 21.61
N ILE A 14 4.69 7.65 20.87
CA ILE A 14 6.09 7.81 21.29
C ILE A 14 6.26 8.78 22.47
N THR A 15 5.25 9.62 22.72
CA THR A 15 5.23 10.62 23.80
C THR A 15 4.62 10.10 25.10
N SER A 16 4.12 8.86 25.13
CA SER A 16 3.61 8.22 26.35
C SER A 16 4.74 8.03 27.38
N GLN A 17 4.40 8.08 28.68
CA GLN A 17 5.34 7.76 29.76
C GLN A 17 5.90 6.32 29.64
N ASN A 18 5.12 5.41 29.06
CA ASN A 18 5.53 4.04 28.76
C ASN A 18 5.05 3.66 27.34
N PRO A 19 5.84 3.96 26.29
CA PRO A 19 5.45 3.67 24.91
C PRO A 19 5.33 2.16 24.67
N GLN A 20 4.19 1.72 24.17
CA GLN A 20 3.91 0.33 23.87
C GLN A 20 3.36 0.19 22.45
N TRP A 21 3.74 -0.90 21.76
CA TRP A 21 3.17 -1.23 20.46
C TRP A 21 1.74 -1.76 20.62
N GLN A 22 0.78 -1.05 20.04
CA GLN A 22 -0.56 -1.56 19.80
C GLN A 22 -0.56 -2.29 18.45
N MET A 23 -0.41 -3.61 18.51
CA MET A 23 -0.41 -4.47 17.34
C MET A 23 -1.84 -4.86 16.96
N LYS A 24 -2.11 -4.88 15.65
CA LYS A 24 -3.35 -5.37 15.07
C LYS A 24 -3.09 -5.92 13.68
N ASP A 25 -4.04 -6.69 13.18
CA ASP A 25 -4.02 -7.13 11.79
C ASP A 25 -4.72 -6.12 10.88
N MET A 26 -4.11 -5.86 9.73
CA MET A 26 -4.74 -5.23 8.58
C MET A 26 -5.76 -6.19 7.94
N PRO A 27 -6.69 -5.68 7.12
CA PRO A 27 -7.67 -6.52 6.41
C PRO A 27 -7.06 -7.51 5.40
N GLY A 28 -5.77 -7.41 5.08
CA GLY A 28 -5.09 -8.29 4.14
C GLY A 28 -3.56 -8.14 4.20
N LEU A 29 -2.89 -9.10 3.56
CA LEU A 29 -1.44 -9.20 3.43
C LEU A 29 -0.91 -8.11 2.51
N ARG A 30 0.18 -7.44 2.87
CA ARG A 30 0.73 -6.33 2.08
C ARG A 30 2.24 -6.19 2.28
N VAL A 31 2.93 -5.80 1.22
CA VAL A 31 4.34 -5.36 1.25
C VAL A 31 4.61 -4.38 0.11
N MET A 32 5.57 -3.47 0.30
CA MET A 32 5.91 -2.41 -0.67
C MET A 32 4.80 -1.37 -0.88
N ASN A 33 3.86 -1.27 0.07
CA ASN A 33 2.84 -0.24 0.05
C ASN A 33 3.42 1.13 0.39
N ASP A 34 2.76 2.17 -0.09
CA ASP A 34 2.85 3.49 0.51
C ASP A 34 1.84 3.64 1.64
N MET A 35 2.19 4.45 2.64
CA MET A 35 1.29 4.82 3.73
C MET A 35 1.29 6.35 3.87
N LEU A 36 0.17 6.96 3.52
CA LEU A 36 0.02 8.40 3.40
C LEU A 36 -0.83 8.95 4.54
N ILE A 37 -0.43 10.08 5.10
CA ILE A 37 -1.24 10.85 6.04
C ILE A 37 -2.17 11.75 5.21
N LEU A 38 -3.47 11.58 5.37
CA LEU A 38 -4.47 12.42 4.71
C LEU A 38 -4.71 13.71 5.53
N PRO A 39 -5.18 14.80 4.91
CA PRO A 39 -5.47 16.06 5.61
C PRO A 39 -6.52 15.92 6.74
N ILE A 40 -7.34 14.87 6.68
CA ILE A 40 -8.36 14.53 7.67
C ILE A 40 -7.81 13.77 8.90
N GLY A 41 -6.49 13.54 8.98
CA GLY A 41 -5.86 12.80 10.09
C GLY A 41 -6.02 11.28 10.02
N GLU A 42 -6.55 10.78 8.91
CA GLU A 42 -6.62 9.35 8.58
C GLU A 42 -5.42 8.95 7.72
N PHE A 43 -5.16 7.64 7.61
CA PHE A 43 -4.02 7.12 6.87
C PHE A 43 -4.49 6.26 5.71
N LEU A 44 -4.00 6.52 4.51
CA LEU A 44 -4.25 5.69 3.34
C LEU A 44 -3.07 4.75 3.13
N ILE A 45 -3.34 3.45 3.12
CA ILE A 45 -2.40 2.39 2.77
C ILE A 45 -2.75 1.92 1.36
N ILE A 46 -1.84 2.13 0.42
CA ILE A 46 -2.12 2.00 -1.02
C ILE A 46 -0.91 1.47 -1.77
N ASP A 47 -1.19 0.80 -2.89
CA ASP A 47 -0.21 0.04 -3.69
C ASP A 47 0.36 -1.13 -2.89
N ASP A 48 0.70 -2.25 -3.54
CA ASP A 48 1.41 -3.40 -2.96
C ASP A 48 1.07 -4.71 -3.69
N VAL A 49 1.64 -5.75 -3.12
CA VAL A 49 1.39 -7.15 -3.38
C VAL A 49 1.16 -7.91 -2.08
N LYS A 50 0.53 -9.08 -2.20
CA LYS A 50 0.33 -10.01 -1.07
C LYS A 50 1.49 -10.99 -0.88
N GLN A 51 2.34 -11.15 -1.90
CA GLN A 51 3.40 -12.16 -1.89
C GLN A 51 4.68 -11.68 -2.60
N GLY A 52 5.82 -11.93 -1.96
CA GLY A 52 7.14 -11.76 -2.53
C GLY A 52 7.82 -10.44 -2.17
N THR A 53 8.94 -10.13 -2.82
CA THR A 53 9.84 -9.07 -2.38
C THR A 53 10.00 -7.96 -3.42
N VAL A 54 10.67 -6.89 -3.01
CA VAL A 54 11.25 -5.91 -3.94
C VAL A 54 12.17 -6.61 -4.94
N GLY A 55 12.22 -6.06 -6.15
CA GLY A 55 13.01 -6.62 -7.25
C GLY A 55 12.16 -7.23 -8.35
N TRP A 56 12.62 -7.09 -9.60
CA TRP A 56 11.90 -7.48 -10.81
C TRP A 56 11.41 -8.93 -10.75
N LYS A 57 10.12 -9.14 -11.08
CA LYS A 57 9.48 -10.46 -11.15
C LYS A 57 9.42 -11.24 -9.83
N TYR A 58 9.88 -10.68 -8.71
CA TYR A 58 9.89 -11.33 -7.39
C TYR A 58 8.63 -11.10 -6.55
N ALA A 59 7.57 -10.57 -7.15
CA ALA A 59 6.30 -10.30 -6.49
C ALA A 59 5.09 -10.84 -7.29
N ARG A 60 4.01 -11.24 -6.61
CA ARG A 60 2.75 -11.76 -7.18
C ARG A 60 1.55 -11.25 -6.40
N GLU A 61 0.35 -11.42 -6.95
CA GLU A 61 -0.90 -11.06 -6.26
C GLU A 61 -0.96 -9.57 -5.89
N SER A 62 -1.03 -8.69 -6.89
CA SER A 62 -1.19 -7.24 -6.63
C SER A 62 -2.48 -6.96 -5.87
N THR A 63 -2.43 -6.07 -4.89
CA THR A 63 -3.64 -5.63 -4.19
C THR A 63 -4.19 -4.37 -4.84
N LEU A 64 -5.40 -4.48 -5.38
CA LEU A 64 -6.05 -3.38 -6.07
C LEU A 64 -6.86 -2.46 -5.13
N SER A 65 -7.41 -2.99 -4.04
CA SER A 65 -8.19 -2.22 -3.07
C SER A 65 -7.26 -1.56 -2.06
N PRO A 66 -7.25 -0.24 -1.87
CA PRO A 66 -6.53 0.40 -0.78
C PRO A 66 -7.17 0.14 0.59
N PHE A 67 -6.44 0.36 1.69
CA PHE A 67 -6.99 0.38 3.05
C PHE A 67 -6.96 1.79 3.63
N LEU A 68 -8.06 2.22 4.22
CA LEU A 68 -8.15 3.45 5.02
C LEU A 68 -8.05 3.09 6.49
N TYR A 69 -7.07 3.66 7.18
CA TYR A 69 -6.84 3.50 8.60
C TYR A 69 -7.24 4.76 9.37
N ARG A 70 -8.17 4.60 10.31
CA ARG A 70 -8.84 5.67 11.05
C ARG A 70 -8.51 5.55 12.53
N PRO A 71 -7.47 6.24 13.02
CA PRO A 71 -6.95 6.03 14.38
C PRO A 71 -7.92 6.48 15.48
N ALA A 72 -8.82 7.42 15.18
CA ALA A 72 -9.82 7.95 16.12
C ALA A 72 -11.01 7.00 16.33
N GLU A 73 -11.22 6.04 15.43
CA GLU A 73 -12.32 5.08 15.53
C GLU A 73 -12.08 4.04 16.63
N ALA A 74 -13.18 3.44 17.09
CA ALA A 74 -13.15 2.33 18.02
C ALA A 74 -12.30 1.16 17.50
N LEU A 75 -11.68 0.43 18.42
CA LEU A 75 -10.98 -0.81 18.09
C LEU A 75 -11.93 -1.76 17.33
N GLY A 76 -11.42 -2.38 16.25
CA GLY A 76 -12.24 -3.18 15.32
C GLY A 76 -12.75 -2.41 14.11
N ASN A 77 -13.03 -1.09 14.23
CA ASN A 77 -13.58 -0.27 13.14
C ASN A 77 -12.54 0.62 12.44
N ARG A 78 -11.28 0.51 12.86
CA ARG A 78 -10.19 1.39 12.40
C ARG A 78 -9.75 1.13 10.97
N PHE A 79 -10.04 -0.03 10.38
CA PHE A 79 -9.71 -0.29 8.98
C PHE A 79 -10.98 -0.33 8.12
N ARG A 80 -10.89 0.27 6.94
CA ARG A 80 -11.91 0.16 5.89
C ARG A 80 -11.23 -0.18 4.57
N VAL A 81 -11.73 -1.20 3.88
CA VAL A 81 -11.30 -1.53 2.52
C VAL A 81 -11.98 -0.57 1.55
N LEU A 82 -11.19 0.10 0.70
CA LEU A 82 -11.69 1.03 -0.31
C LEU A 82 -11.93 0.31 -1.65
N ALA A 83 -12.62 1.01 -2.57
CA ALA A 83 -12.91 0.48 -3.90
C ALA A 83 -11.60 0.10 -4.64
N PRO A 84 -11.61 -1.00 -5.42
CA PRO A 84 -10.42 -1.45 -6.13
C PRO A 84 -10.06 -0.52 -7.28
N LYS A 85 -8.76 -0.29 -7.45
CA LYS A 85 -8.17 0.34 -8.63
C LYS A 85 -8.08 -0.66 -9.79
N LYS A 86 -7.86 -0.17 -11.01
CA LYS A 86 -7.72 -1.02 -12.21
C LYS A 86 -6.27 -1.34 -12.56
N ILE A 87 -5.33 -0.52 -12.09
CA ILE A 87 -3.92 -0.61 -12.42
C ILE A 87 -3.17 -1.24 -11.24
N PRO A 88 -2.52 -2.40 -11.44
CA PRO A 88 -1.59 -2.96 -10.46
C PRO A 88 -0.39 -2.03 -10.26
N ARG A 89 -0.14 -1.64 -9.00
CA ARG A 89 0.99 -0.79 -8.59
C ARG A 89 1.93 -1.63 -7.72
N MET A 90 3.05 -2.06 -8.31
CA MET A 90 4.01 -3.02 -7.73
C MET A 90 5.30 -2.32 -7.23
N TYR A 91 6.43 -3.03 -7.17
CA TYR A 91 7.74 -2.45 -6.86
C TYR A 91 8.15 -1.27 -7.79
N HIS A 92 8.47 -0.12 -7.19
CA HIS A 92 8.64 1.22 -7.80
C HIS A 92 7.34 1.96 -8.15
N SER A 93 6.22 1.67 -7.48
CA SER A 93 5.10 2.60 -7.44
C SER A 93 5.39 3.69 -6.42
N THR A 94 4.70 4.80 -6.56
CA THR A 94 4.65 5.81 -5.51
C THR A 94 3.28 6.48 -5.50
N ALA A 95 2.84 6.88 -4.32
CA ALA A 95 1.67 7.70 -4.09
C ALA A 95 2.02 8.92 -3.22
N ASN A 96 1.40 10.06 -3.49
CA ASN A 96 1.59 11.29 -2.71
C ASN A 96 0.28 12.07 -2.60
N VAL A 97 0.08 12.73 -1.47
CA VAL A 97 -1.08 13.62 -1.25
C VAL A 97 -0.81 14.97 -1.91
N LEU A 98 -1.77 15.44 -2.70
CA LEU A 98 -1.74 16.74 -3.36
C LEU A 98 -2.35 17.84 -2.47
N PRO A 99 -2.05 19.13 -2.72
CA PRO A 99 -2.58 20.24 -1.91
C PRO A 99 -4.11 20.35 -1.88
N ASP A 100 -4.81 19.83 -2.91
CA ASP A 100 -6.27 19.77 -2.99
C ASP A 100 -6.87 18.54 -2.27
N GLY A 101 -6.02 17.70 -1.67
CA GLY A 101 -6.42 16.49 -0.95
C GLY A 101 -6.58 15.24 -1.83
N GLN A 102 -6.37 15.34 -3.15
CA GLN A 102 -6.30 14.16 -4.01
C GLN A 102 -5.02 13.35 -3.73
N VAL A 103 -5.00 12.09 -4.16
CA VAL A 103 -3.84 11.20 -4.01
C VAL A 103 -3.31 10.86 -5.39
N LEU A 104 -2.20 11.47 -5.77
CA LEU A 104 -1.50 11.17 -7.00
C LEU A 104 -0.75 9.85 -6.88
N VAL A 105 -1.05 8.90 -7.75
CA VAL A 105 -0.43 7.56 -7.81
C VAL A 105 0.27 7.39 -9.15
N GLY A 106 1.53 6.94 -9.14
CA GLY A 106 2.35 6.76 -10.32
C GLY A 106 3.27 5.53 -10.24
N GLY A 107 3.92 5.20 -11.35
CA GLY A 107 4.71 3.96 -11.48
C GLY A 107 3.82 2.72 -11.60
N SER A 108 4.26 1.55 -12.01
CA SER A 108 5.37 0.81 -11.44
C SER A 108 5.68 -0.34 -12.38
N ASN A 109 6.06 -1.51 -11.87
CA ASN A 109 6.32 -2.74 -12.61
C ASN A 109 7.63 -2.59 -13.38
N SER A 110 8.68 -2.24 -12.63
CA SER A 110 10.01 -2.25 -13.22
C SER A 110 10.30 -3.66 -13.73
N ASN A 111 10.58 -3.71 -15.02
CA ASN A 111 11.12 -4.87 -15.70
C ASN A 111 12.55 -4.51 -16.07
N PHE A 112 13.35 -5.48 -16.49
CA PHE A 112 14.59 -5.16 -17.19
C PHE A 112 14.23 -4.44 -18.51
N GLY A 113 14.40 -3.12 -18.53
CA GLY A 113 13.91 -2.23 -19.58
C GLY A 113 12.39 -1.97 -19.52
N TYR A 114 11.89 -1.21 -20.50
CA TYR A 114 10.45 -0.99 -20.69
C TYR A 114 9.81 -2.21 -21.38
N ARG A 115 9.04 -3.02 -20.65
CA ARG A 115 8.35 -4.19 -21.19
C ARG A 115 6.84 -4.04 -21.02
N PHE A 116 6.16 -3.74 -22.12
CA PHE A 116 4.71 -3.52 -22.13
C PHE A 116 3.88 -4.77 -22.45
N SER A 117 4.52 -5.87 -22.87
CA SER A 117 3.86 -7.14 -23.20
C SER A 117 4.76 -8.33 -22.86
N GLY A 118 4.19 -9.54 -22.83
CA GLY A 118 4.94 -10.78 -22.58
C GLY A 118 5.50 -10.91 -21.15
N VAL A 119 4.95 -10.17 -20.19
CA VAL A 119 5.30 -10.19 -18.76
C VAL A 119 4.04 -10.15 -17.92
N ALA A 120 4.08 -10.73 -16.71
CA ALA A 120 2.92 -10.80 -15.82
C ALA A 120 2.40 -9.42 -15.40
N PHE A 121 3.32 -8.49 -15.15
CA PHE A 121 3.02 -7.09 -14.83
C PHE A 121 3.79 -6.20 -15.82
N PRO A 122 3.11 -5.68 -16.87
CA PRO A 122 3.70 -4.75 -17.82
C PRO A 122 4.19 -3.48 -17.15
N THR A 123 5.27 -2.89 -17.67
CA THR A 123 5.75 -1.58 -17.24
C THR A 123 4.61 -0.55 -17.30
N GLU A 124 4.39 0.13 -16.19
CA GLU A 124 3.31 1.09 -16.00
C GLU A 124 3.89 2.49 -15.75
N LEU A 125 3.56 3.42 -16.64
CA LEU A 125 4.12 4.78 -16.63
C LEU A 125 3.08 5.86 -16.38
N ARG A 126 1.79 5.49 -16.34
CA ARG A 126 0.69 6.44 -16.15
C ARG A 126 0.65 6.94 -14.72
N MET A 127 0.11 8.14 -14.55
CA MET A 127 -0.25 8.71 -13.26
C MET A 127 -1.79 8.83 -13.17
N GLU A 128 -2.36 8.62 -11.99
CA GLU A 128 -3.80 8.77 -11.69
C GLU A 128 -3.99 9.53 -10.36
N ALA A 129 -5.10 10.27 -10.18
CA ALA A 129 -5.44 11.03 -8.97
C ALA A 129 -6.95 11.04 -8.71
#